data_AF-A0A935H081-F1
#
_entry.id   AF-A0A935H081-F1
#
_cell.length_a   1.000
_cell.length_b   1.000
_cell.length_c   1.000
_cell.angle_alpha   90.00
_cell.angle_beta   90.00
_cell.angle_gamma   90.00
#
_symmetry.space_group_name_H-M   'P 1'
#
loop_
_entity.id
_entity.type
_entity.pdbx_description
1 polymer ?
#
loop_
_entity_poly.entity_id
_entity_poly.type
_entity_poly.pdbx_seq_one_letter_code
_entity_poly.pdbx_strand_id
1 'polypeptide(L)'
;MLNKHSENLAIYAEQKKAYDLAVKATNVVESSPSAPPNPPIHPLNNNFQHTGVYNRMIHPIVPFGIRGLVWYQGESNNGDGMHYYHLTRGLIEGWRAAWNQQVNRDFPFLFAQLAPFFYRVDPTHLAGIWDAQLATLVLKNTGMAVLTDITSIFDIHAPNKQEVGRRLSLWALAKTYGKADLVYSGPLYKSMKVDGSKAIISFDHASGLKSRDGKDLSWWSISGDDKQFVKASAKIEGDTVVITAEGVTKPAAVRFGWHQLAEPNLTNSADLPASPFRTDTWTDAENAFP
;
A
#
# COMPACT_ATOMS: atom_id res chain seq x y z
N MET A 1 -25.35 -17.92 -9.34
CA MET A 1 -24.36 -17.54 -10.38
C MET A 1 -23.83 -18.73 -11.17
N LEU A 2 -23.40 -19.82 -10.52
CA LEU A 2 -22.80 -20.97 -11.22
C LEU A 2 -23.77 -21.71 -12.16
N ASN A 3 -25.04 -21.90 -11.79
CA ASN A 3 -26.02 -22.60 -12.64
C ASN A 3 -26.23 -21.90 -14.00
N LYS A 4 -26.33 -20.57 -14.00
CA LYS A 4 -26.43 -19.76 -15.23
C LYS A 4 -25.18 -19.87 -16.11
N HIS A 5 -24.00 -20.10 -15.52
CA HIS A 5 -22.77 -20.28 -16.28
C HIS A 5 -22.74 -21.64 -16.99
N SER A 6 -23.17 -22.72 -16.32
CA SER A 6 -23.29 -24.05 -16.93
C SER A 6 -24.29 -24.06 -18.08
N GLU A 7 -25.44 -23.40 -17.93
CA GLU A 7 -26.43 -23.23 -19.00
C GLU A 7 -25.84 -22.46 -20.20
N ASN A 8 -25.16 -21.34 -19.95
CA ASN A 8 -24.53 -20.56 -21.00
C ASN A 8 -23.40 -21.33 -21.71
N LEU A 9 -22.65 -22.19 -21.00
CA LEU A 9 -21.60 -23.02 -21.60
C LEU A 9 -22.18 -24.06 -22.56
N ALA A 10 -23.32 -24.66 -22.21
CA ALA A 10 -24.02 -25.59 -23.10
C ALA A 10 -24.49 -24.88 -24.38
N ILE A 11 -25.10 -23.69 -24.24
CA ILE A 11 -25.52 -22.85 -25.37
C ILE A 11 -24.33 -22.50 -26.29
N TYR A 12 -23.21 -22.07 -25.71
CA TYR A 12 -22.00 -21.76 -26.48
C TYR A 12 -21.46 -23.00 -27.22
N ALA A 13 -21.45 -24.17 -26.59
CA ALA A 13 -20.97 -25.40 -27.22
C ALA A 13 -21.82 -25.78 -28.45
N GLU A 14 -23.14 -25.60 -28.37
CA GLU A 14 -24.05 -25.81 -29.51
C GLU A 14 -23.81 -24.80 -30.64
N GLN A 15 -23.67 -23.52 -30.30
CA GLN A 15 -23.38 -22.45 -31.27
C GLN A 15 -22.03 -22.66 -31.98
N LYS A 16 -20.99 -23.05 -31.23
CA LYS A 16 -19.68 -23.37 -31.78
C LYS A 16 -19.74 -24.58 -32.71
N LYS A 17 -20.47 -25.64 -32.32
CA LYS A 17 -20.66 -26.82 -33.17
C LYS A 17 -21.36 -26.45 -34.48
N ALA A 18 -22.39 -25.61 -34.43
CA ALA A 18 -23.09 -25.12 -35.62
C ALA A 18 -22.17 -24.28 -36.53
N TYR A 19 -21.36 -23.39 -35.95
CA TYR A 19 -20.36 -22.62 -36.68
C TYR A 19 -19.31 -23.50 -37.36
N ASP A 20 -18.73 -24.46 -36.63
CA ASP A 20 -17.71 -25.36 -37.18
C ASP A 20 -18.25 -26.20 -38.36
N LEU A 21 -19.53 -26.59 -38.32
CA LEU A 21 -20.21 -27.26 -39.44
C LEU A 21 -20.43 -26.31 -40.62
N ALA A 22 -20.87 -25.07 -40.37
CA ALA A 22 -21.07 -24.07 -41.41
C ALA A 22 -19.74 -23.73 -42.12
N VAL A 23 -18.66 -23.52 -41.38
CA VAL A 23 -17.31 -23.27 -41.94
C VAL A 23 -16.87 -24.41 -42.85
N LYS A 24 -17.09 -25.67 -42.44
CA LYS A 24 -16.76 -26.84 -43.27
C LYS A 24 -17.61 -26.95 -44.55
N ALA A 25 -18.85 -26.45 -44.51
CA ALA A 25 -19.76 -26.47 -45.66
C ALA A 25 -19.56 -25.29 -46.62
N THR A 26 -18.82 -24.26 -46.21
CA THR A 26 -18.63 -23.04 -47.01
C THR A 26 -17.54 -23.27 -48.07
N ASN A 27 -17.88 -23.13 -49.36
CA ASN A 27 -16.90 -23.03 -50.43
C ASN A 27 -16.44 -21.58 -50.59
N VAL A 28 -15.19 -21.37 -51.01
CA VAL A 28 -14.41 -20.09 -50.99
C VAL A 28 -15.10 -18.89 -51.68
N VAL A 29 -16.24 -19.09 -52.34
CA VAL A 29 -17.00 -18.07 -53.09
C VAL A 29 -18.20 -17.50 -52.30
N GLU A 30 -18.60 -18.12 -51.18
CA GLU A 30 -19.71 -17.63 -50.34
C GLU A 30 -19.21 -16.85 -49.10
N SER A 31 -20.07 -15.97 -48.57
CA SER A 31 -19.77 -15.18 -47.36
C SER A 31 -19.54 -16.10 -46.16
N SER A 32 -18.44 -15.87 -45.43
CA SER A 32 -18.10 -16.68 -44.26
C SER A 32 -19.19 -16.60 -43.19
N PRO A 33 -19.50 -17.73 -42.50
CA PRO A 33 -20.48 -17.74 -41.43
C PRO A 33 -20.05 -16.79 -40.29
N SER A 34 -21.04 -16.19 -39.63
CA SER A 34 -20.79 -15.34 -38.46
C SER A 34 -20.17 -16.16 -37.33
N ALA A 35 -19.07 -15.67 -36.76
CA ALA A 35 -18.42 -16.31 -35.62
C ALA A 35 -19.38 -16.42 -34.42
N PRO A 36 -19.32 -17.51 -33.64
CA PRO A 36 -20.11 -17.63 -32.42
C PRO A 36 -19.68 -16.53 -31.43
N PRO A 37 -20.57 -16.11 -30.52
CA PRO A 37 -20.20 -15.20 -29.44
C PRO A 37 -19.08 -15.78 -28.59
N ASN A 38 -18.32 -14.93 -27.90
CA ASN A 38 -17.24 -15.38 -27.03
C ASN A 38 -17.74 -16.41 -25.99
N PRO A 39 -16.90 -17.40 -25.61
CA PRO A 39 -17.27 -18.35 -24.57
C PRO A 39 -17.67 -17.60 -23.29
N PRO A 40 -18.73 -18.04 -22.59
CA PRO A 40 -19.17 -17.38 -21.37
C PRO A 40 -18.03 -17.41 -20.36
N ILE A 41 -17.70 -16.25 -19.81
CA ILE A 41 -16.66 -16.12 -18.79
C ILE A 41 -17.20 -16.75 -17.51
N HIS A 42 -16.43 -17.66 -16.90
CA HIS A 42 -16.77 -18.19 -15.59
C HIS A 42 -16.95 -17.02 -14.61
N PRO A 43 -18.02 -16.97 -13.79
CA PRO A 43 -18.28 -15.80 -12.93
C PRO A 43 -17.05 -15.47 -12.07
N LEU A 44 -16.39 -16.49 -11.51
CA LEU A 44 -15.16 -16.31 -10.72
C LEU A 44 -13.88 -15.99 -11.54
N ASN A 45 -13.97 -15.84 -12.86
CA ASN A 45 -12.84 -15.48 -13.74
C ASN A 45 -12.76 -13.97 -14.02
N ASN A 46 -13.44 -13.17 -13.19
CA ASN A 46 -13.32 -11.72 -13.18
C ASN A 46 -12.57 -11.27 -11.91
N ASN A 47 -11.45 -10.57 -12.10
CA ASN A 47 -10.60 -10.09 -11.00
C ASN A 47 -11.25 -8.98 -10.16
N PHE A 48 -12.36 -8.38 -10.63
CA PHE A 48 -13.17 -7.41 -9.90
C PHE A 48 -14.32 -8.04 -9.10
N GLN A 49 -14.59 -9.34 -9.27
CA GLN A 49 -15.62 -9.99 -8.46
C GLN A 49 -15.08 -10.35 -7.07
N HIS A 50 -15.93 -10.19 -6.06
CA HIS A 50 -15.63 -10.63 -4.70
C HIS A 50 -15.12 -12.07 -4.72
N THR A 51 -14.03 -12.32 -4.00
CA THR A 51 -13.35 -13.62 -3.89
C THR A 51 -12.74 -14.18 -5.20
N GLY A 52 -12.87 -13.51 -6.35
CA GLY A 52 -12.36 -14.01 -7.64
C GLY A 52 -10.85 -14.25 -7.61
N VAL A 53 -10.07 -13.23 -7.24
CA VAL A 53 -8.61 -13.34 -7.10
C VAL A 53 -8.22 -14.38 -6.06
N TYR A 54 -8.88 -14.39 -4.90
CA TYR A 54 -8.61 -15.36 -3.84
C TYR A 54 -8.80 -16.81 -4.32
N ASN A 55 -9.98 -17.14 -4.87
CA ASN A 55 -10.29 -18.50 -5.29
C ASN A 55 -9.42 -18.97 -6.45
N ARG A 56 -8.99 -18.07 -7.33
CA ARG A 56 -8.18 -18.40 -8.49
C ARG A 56 -6.68 -18.50 -8.18
N MET A 57 -6.15 -17.60 -7.35
CA MET A 57 -4.70 -17.45 -7.16
C MET A 57 -4.21 -17.92 -5.80
N ILE A 58 -5.03 -17.79 -4.75
CA ILE A 58 -4.63 -18.03 -3.37
C ILE A 58 -5.12 -19.39 -2.88
N HIS A 59 -6.41 -19.71 -3.05
CA HIS A 59 -6.99 -20.97 -2.58
C HIS A 59 -6.25 -22.22 -3.10
N PRO A 60 -5.82 -22.31 -4.38
CA PRO A 60 -5.10 -23.50 -4.86
C PRO A 60 -3.72 -23.71 -4.23
N ILE A 61 -3.11 -22.66 -3.67
CA ILE A 61 -1.78 -22.73 -3.06
C ILE A 61 -1.82 -22.90 -1.53
N VAL A 62 -3.00 -22.81 -0.91
CA VAL A 62 -3.18 -23.02 0.54
C VAL A 62 -2.58 -24.33 1.05
N PRO A 63 -2.65 -25.47 0.33
CA PRO A 63 -2.04 -26.72 0.78
C PRO A 63 -0.51 -26.72 0.86
N PHE A 64 0.17 -25.73 0.28
CA PHE A 64 1.64 -25.66 0.29
C PHE A 64 2.16 -24.92 1.53
N GLY A 65 3.30 -25.40 2.03
CA GLY A 65 4.02 -24.72 3.10
C GLY A 65 4.56 -23.36 2.64
N ILE A 66 4.27 -22.31 3.40
CA ILE A 66 4.78 -20.96 3.16
C ILE A 66 5.60 -20.49 4.36
N ARG A 67 6.62 -19.65 4.08
CA ARG A 67 7.42 -18.98 5.12
C ARG A 67 6.97 -17.54 5.39
N GLY A 68 6.05 -17.02 4.57
CA GLY A 68 5.51 -15.67 4.67
C GLY A 68 4.93 -15.22 3.33
N LEU A 69 4.39 -14.00 3.31
CA LEU A 69 3.80 -13.39 2.12
C LEU A 69 4.34 -11.98 1.90
N VAL A 70 4.35 -11.57 0.63
CA VAL A 70 4.63 -10.20 0.19
C VAL A 70 3.39 -9.67 -0.52
N TRP A 71 2.94 -8.50 -0.11
CA TRP A 71 1.77 -7.81 -0.68
C TRP A 71 2.11 -6.40 -1.12
N TYR A 72 1.88 -6.08 -2.39
CA TYR A 72 2.03 -4.73 -2.90
C TYR A 72 0.79 -4.38 -3.70
N GLN A 73 -0.12 -3.66 -3.06
CA GLN A 73 -1.35 -3.15 -3.63
C GLN A 73 -1.82 -1.96 -2.76
N GLY A 74 -2.70 -1.15 -3.31
CA GLY A 74 -3.48 -0.12 -2.61
C GLY A 74 -3.88 1.02 -3.52
N GLU A 75 -3.28 1.11 -4.70
CA GLU A 75 -3.45 2.18 -5.68
C GLU A 75 -4.93 2.34 -6.10
N SER A 76 -5.63 1.23 -6.34
CA SER A 76 -7.06 1.24 -6.67
C SER A 76 -7.98 1.51 -5.48
N ASN A 77 -7.44 1.57 -4.27
CA ASN A 77 -8.15 1.92 -3.05
C ASN A 77 -7.91 3.38 -2.64
N ASN A 78 -7.22 4.16 -3.47
CA ASN A 78 -6.93 5.55 -3.16
C ASN A 78 -8.22 6.34 -2.86
N GLY A 79 -8.27 6.97 -1.67
CA GLY A 79 -9.47 7.63 -1.14
C GLY A 79 -10.23 6.83 -0.08
N ASP A 80 -9.94 5.54 0.09
CA ASP A 80 -10.57 4.72 1.13
C ASP A 80 -10.09 5.09 2.56
N GLY A 81 -8.94 5.75 2.68
CA GLY A 81 -8.34 6.11 3.96
C GLY A 81 -8.23 4.91 4.91
N MET A 82 -8.67 5.08 6.16
CA MET A 82 -8.64 4.02 7.18
C MET A 82 -9.57 2.83 6.88
N HIS A 83 -10.50 2.93 5.92
CA HIS A 83 -11.22 1.75 5.47
C HIS A 83 -10.26 0.69 4.88
N TYR A 84 -9.19 1.15 4.22
CA TYR A 84 -8.15 0.26 3.68
C TYR A 84 -7.49 -0.59 4.77
N TYR A 85 -7.25 -0.05 5.96
CA TYR A 85 -6.71 -0.81 7.09
C TYR A 85 -7.61 -2.00 7.45
N HIS A 86 -8.93 -1.80 7.48
CA HIS A 86 -9.89 -2.87 7.77
C HIS A 86 -9.90 -3.94 6.68
N LEU A 87 -9.79 -3.54 5.40
CA LEU A 87 -9.68 -4.47 4.27
C LEU A 87 -8.39 -5.29 4.36
N THR A 88 -7.24 -4.64 4.58
CA THR A 88 -5.93 -5.30 4.71
C THR A 88 -5.89 -6.22 5.93
N ARG A 89 -6.46 -5.80 7.06
CA ARG A 89 -6.60 -6.65 8.25
C ARG A 89 -7.41 -7.91 7.93
N GLY A 90 -8.56 -7.76 7.28
CA GLY A 90 -9.40 -8.89 6.87
C GLY A 90 -8.67 -9.85 5.91
N LEU A 91 -7.85 -9.32 5.01
CA LEU A 91 -7.00 -10.11 4.11
C LEU A 91 -5.95 -10.91 4.91
N ILE A 92 -5.21 -10.25 5.80
CA ILE A 92 -4.14 -10.88 6.59
C ILE A 92 -4.70 -11.97 7.50
N GLU A 93 -5.73 -11.64 8.29
CA GLU A 93 -6.36 -12.58 9.23
C GLU A 93 -7.06 -13.71 8.47
N GLY A 94 -7.75 -13.41 7.37
CA GLY A 94 -8.41 -14.40 6.52
C GLY A 94 -7.45 -15.38 5.89
N TRP A 95 -6.31 -14.91 5.36
CA TRP A 95 -5.30 -15.79 4.77
C TRP A 95 -4.58 -16.60 5.85
N ARG A 96 -4.27 -16.02 7.00
CA ARG A 96 -3.76 -16.77 8.16
C ARG A 96 -4.72 -17.87 8.59
N ALA A 97 -6.02 -17.60 8.58
CA ALA A 97 -7.05 -18.59 8.88
C ALA A 97 -7.12 -19.71 7.82
N ALA A 98 -6.99 -19.38 6.53
CA ALA A 98 -6.99 -20.37 5.45
C ALA A 98 -5.79 -21.34 5.55
N TRP A 99 -4.60 -20.82 5.86
CA TRP A 99 -3.38 -21.61 6.07
C TRP A 99 -3.31 -22.27 7.46
N ASN A 100 -4.31 -22.09 8.33
CA ASN A 100 -4.29 -22.52 9.73
C ASN A 100 -4.44 -24.05 9.90
N GLN A 101 -3.43 -24.80 9.43
CA GLN A 101 -3.17 -26.18 9.79
C GLN A 101 -2.10 -26.22 10.89
N GLN A 102 -2.53 -25.93 12.11
CA GLN A 102 -1.90 -26.24 13.42
C GLN A 102 -0.48 -25.71 13.77
N VAL A 103 0.37 -25.28 12.83
CA VAL A 103 1.80 -24.99 13.16
C VAL A 103 2.31 -23.61 12.70
N ASN A 104 1.53 -22.84 11.94
CA ASN A 104 2.00 -21.57 11.32
C ASN A 104 0.96 -20.44 11.32
N ARG A 105 0.32 -20.15 12.47
CA ARG A 105 -0.76 -19.15 12.57
C ARG A 105 -0.33 -17.71 12.25
N ASP A 106 0.91 -17.38 12.55
CA ASP A 106 1.40 -15.99 12.48
C ASP A 106 2.56 -15.87 11.50
N PHE A 107 2.47 -16.49 10.32
CA PHE A 107 3.52 -16.31 9.32
C PHE A 107 3.71 -14.81 8.99
N PRO A 108 4.94 -14.39 8.68
CA PRO A 108 5.25 -13.02 8.26
C PRO A 108 4.37 -12.54 7.11
N PHE A 109 3.78 -11.36 7.27
CA PHE A 109 3.04 -10.69 6.21
C PHE A 109 3.69 -9.33 5.94
N LEU A 110 4.46 -9.26 4.87
CA LEU A 110 5.23 -8.07 4.50
C LEU A 110 4.50 -7.32 3.40
N PHE A 111 4.43 -6.00 3.49
CA PHE A 111 3.74 -5.20 2.49
C PHE A 111 4.48 -3.92 2.14
N ALA A 112 4.20 -3.38 0.96
CA ALA A 112 4.76 -2.12 0.50
C ALA A 112 3.81 -0.97 0.81
N GLN A 113 4.30 0.05 1.52
CA GLN A 113 3.64 1.36 1.56
C GLN A 113 3.76 1.99 0.18
N LEU A 114 2.66 2.54 -0.34
CA LEU A 114 2.63 2.97 -1.74
C LEU A 114 3.69 4.04 -2.06
N ALA A 115 4.18 4.02 -3.29
CA ALA A 115 5.00 5.11 -3.80
C ALA A 115 4.10 6.30 -4.20
N PRO A 116 4.62 7.54 -4.22
CA PRO A 116 3.85 8.73 -4.55
C PRO A 116 3.47 8.73 -6.04
N PHE A 117 2.26 9.20 -6.35
CA PHE A 117 1.76 9.31 -7.72
C PHE A 117 0.74 10.44 -7.83
N PHE A 118 0.73 11.13 -8.95
CA PHE A 118 -0.21 12.21 -9.22
C PHE A 118 -1.55 11.66 -9.71
N TYR A 119 -2.43 11.28 -8.78
CA TYR A 119 -3.74 10.69 -9.07
C TYR A 119 -4.77 11.66 -9.66
N ARG A 120 -4.51 12.98 -9.64
CA ARG A 120 -5.46 14.03 -10.09
C ARG A 120 -6.81 14.00 -9.35
N VAL A 121 -6.79 13.53 -8.10
CA VAL A 121 -7.90 13.59 -7.14
C VAL A 121 -7.47 14.46 -5.96
N ASP A 122 -8.28 14.50 -4.89
CA ASP A 122 -7.88 15.13 -3.63
C ASP A 122 -6.47 14.68 -3.23
N PRO A 123 -5.54 15.62 -3.04
CA PRO A 123 -4.14 15.29 -2.80
C PRO A 123 -3.89 14.55 -1.49
N THR A 124 -4.83 14.51 -0.56
CA THR A 124 -4.71 13.84 0.74
C THR A 124 -5.12 12.37 0.70
N HIS A 125 -5.82 11.92 -0.35
CA HIS A 125 -6.30 10.54 -0.46
C HIS A 125 -5.18 9.50 -0.30
N LEU A 126 -4.02 9.74 -0.93
CA LEU A 126 -2.89 8.82 -0.84
C LEU A 126 -2.29 8.81 0.57
N ALA A 127 -2.27 9.94 1.24
CA ALA A 127 -1.80 10.03 2.61
C ALA A 127 -2.71 9.25 3.58
N GLY A 128 -4.02 9.23 3.33
CA GLY A 128 -4.94 8.35 4.05
C GLY A 128 -4.65 6.86 3.85
N ILE A 129 -4.17 6.46 2.66
CA ILE A 129 -3.72 5.08 2.41
C ILE A 129 -2.39 4.80 3.11
N TRP A 130 -1.44 5.74 3.11
CA TRP A 130 -0.20 5.61 3.86
C TRP A 130 -0.44 5.44 5.36
N ASP A 131 -1.41 6.19 5.92
CA ASP A 131 -1.84 6.08 7.32
C ASP A 131 -2.42 4.69 7.61
N ALA A 132 -3.30 4.19 6.74
CA ALA A 132 -3.86 2.84 6.86
C ALA A 132 -2.80 1.73 6.75
N GLN A 133 -1.83 1.88 5.85
CA GLN A 133 -0.70 0.95 5.71
C GLN A 133 0.21 0.99 6.94
N LEU A 134 0.52 2.17 7.47
CA LEU A 134 1.28 2.31 8.71
C LEU A 134 0.55 1.68 9.90
N ALA A 135 -0.75 1.94 10.05
CA ALA A 135 -1.59 1.37 11.11
C ALA A 135 -1.65 -0.16 11.05
N THR A 136 -1.49 -0.77 9.87
CA THR A 136 -1.47 -2.23 9.70
C THR A 136 -0.30 -2.90 10.42
N LEU A 137 0.79 -2.17 10.72
CA LEU A 137 1.94 -2.70 11.48
C LEU A 137 1.60 -3.14 12.91
N VAL A 138 0.44 -2.73 13.44
CA VAL A 138 -0.05 -3.22 14.75
C VAL A 138 -0.32 -4.73 14.75
N LEU A 139 -0.59 -5.32 13.58
CA LEU A 139 -0.85 -6.74 13.46
C LEU A 139 0.45 -7.53 13.63
N LYS A 140 0.38 -8.64 14.38
CA LYS A 140 1.54 -9.49 14.69
C LYS A 140 2.26 -9.94 13.41
N ASN A 141 3.60 -10.01 13.47
CA ASN A 141 4.46 -10.50 12.40
C ASN A 141 4.17 -9.83 11.05
N THR A 142 3.98 -8.52 11.06
CA THR A 142 3.92 -7.70 9.85
C THR A 142 5.20 -6.88 9.69
N GLY A 143 5.43 -6.41 8.47
CA GLY A 143 6.53 -5.51 8.14
C GLY A 143 6.18 -4.69 6.91
N MET A 144 6.72 -3.46 6.84
CA MET A 144 6.35 -2.50 5.80
C MET A 144 7.60 -1.91 5.14
N ALA A 145 7.68 -2.03 3.82
CA ALA A 145 8.66 -1.28 3.03
C ALA A 145 8.06 0.08 2.64
N VAL A 146 8.66 1.16 3.13
CA VAL A 146 8.30 2.53 2.72
C VAL A 146 8.88 2.79 1.33
N LEU A 147 8.10 3.35 0.40
CA LEU A 147 8.49 3.53 -1.02
C LEU A 147 8.41 4.98 -1.52
N THR A 148 8.40 5.96 -0.60
CA THR A 148 8.19 7.39 -0.91
C THR A 148 9.28 8.05 -1.76
N ASP A 149 10.37 7.34 -2.05
CA ASP A 149 11.58 7.84 -2.69
C ASP A 149 12.03 7.04 -3.93
N ILE A 150 11.25 6.04 -4.39
CA ILE A 150 11.69 5.08 -5.43
C ILE A 150 10.96 5.21 -6.78
N THR A 151 10.17 6.27 -7.00
CA THR A 151 9.41 6.44 -8.25
C THR A 151 9.37 7.87 -8.74
N SER A 152 8.95 8.04 -10.00
CA SER A 152 8.43 9.31 -10.49
C SER A 152 6.95 9.44 -10.12
N ILE A 153 6.54 10.62 -9.65
CA ILE A 153 5.12 10.96 -9.42
C ILE A 153 4.23 10.87 -10.68
N PHE A 154 4.81 10.66 -11.87
CA PHE A 154 4.08 10.51 -13.13
C PHE A 154 4.03 9.07 -13.65
N ASP A 155 4.62 8.12 -12.93
CA ASP A 155 4.53 6.69 -13.25
C ASP A 155 4.05 5.91 -12.02
N ILE A 156 2.82 5.40 -12.11
CA ILE A 156 2.22 4.58 -11.05
C ILE A 156 2.93 3.22 -10.92
N HIS A 157 3.65 2.79 -11.95
CA HIS A 157 4.38 1.51 -11.98
C HIS A 157 5.87 1.72 -11.75
N ALA A 158 6.25 2.11 -10.52
CA ALA A 158 7.63 2.38 -10.12
C ALA A 158 8.65 1.38 -10.74
N PRO A 159 9.57 1.83 -11.61
CA PRO A 159 10.45 0.93 -12.36
C PRO A 159 11.47 0.23 -11.46
N ASN A 160 11.85 0.84 -10.33
CA ASN A 160 12.79 0.26 -9.37
C ASN A 160 12.12 -0.78 -8.44
N LYS A 161 11.61 -1.86 -9.02
CA LYS A 161 11.02 -2.98 -8.25
C LYS A 161 12.07 -3.78 -7.46
N GLN A 162 13.35 -3.70 -7.83
CA GLN A 162 14.44 -4.34 -7.09
C GLN A 162 14.56 -3.76 -5.68
N GLU A 163 14.44 -2.44 -5.53
CA GLU A 163 14.52 -1.79 -4.22
C GLU A 163 13.31 -2.12 -3.33
N VAL A 164 12.12 -2.29 -3.92
CA VAL A 164 10.94 -2.82 -3.20
C VAL A 164 11.26 -4.20 -2.62
N GLY A 165 11.78 -5.10 -3.45
CA GLY A 165 12.18 -6.45 -3.03
C GLY A 165 13.28 -6.43 -1.96
N ARG A 166 14.28 -5.55 -2.10
CA ARG A 166 15.37 -5.38 -1.11
C ARG A 166 14.83 -4.93 0.25
N ARG A 167 13.99 -3.90 0.29
CA ARG A 167 13.43 -3.37 1.55
C ARG A 167 12.57 -4.39 2.27
N LEU A 168 11.75 -5.15 1.54
CA LEU A 168 10.97 -6.26 2.11
C LEU A 168 11.86 -7.41 2.57
N SER A 169 12.95 -7.71 1.85
CA SER A 169 13.86 -8.77 2.26
C SER A 169 14.61 -8.43 3.55
N LEU A 170 14.89 -7.16 3.83
CA LEU A 170 15.46 -6.74 5.12
C LEU A 170 14.55 -7.13 6.30
N TRP A 171 13.25 -6.84 6.18
CA TRP A 171 12.25 -7.25 7.18
C TRP A 171 12.23 -8.77 7.36
N ALA A 172 12.21 -9.53 6.26
CA ALA A 172 12.26 -10.98 6.32
C ALA A 172 13.53 -11.48 7.03
N LEU A 173 14.70 -10.98 6.63
CA LEU A 173 16.00 -11.38 7.18
C LEU A 173 16.07 -11.13 8.69
N ALA A 174 15.69 -9.93 9.12
CA ALA A 174 15.75 -9.53 10.52
C ALA A 174 14.73 -10.25 11.40
N LYS A 175 13.47 -10.35 10.95
CA LYS A 175 12.36 -10.84 11.78
C LYS A 175 12.06 -12.32 11.62
N THR A 176 12.49 -12.95 10.53
CA THR A 176 12.13 -14.35 10.19
C THR A 176 13.35 -15.28 10.10
N TYR A 177 14.51 -14.75 9.69
CA TYR A 177 15.74 -15.54 9.46
C TYR A 177 16.86 -15.24 10.47
N GLY A 178 16.54 -14.55 11.57
CA GLY A 178 17.46 -14.39 12.71
C GLY A 178 18.65 -13.46 12.46
N LYS A 179 18.58 -12.57 11.45
CA LYS A 179 19.61 -11.55 11.20
C LYS A 179 19.33 -10.28 12.00
N ALA A 180 19.35 -10.40 13.33
CA ALA A 180 18.85 -9.37 14.25
C ALA A 180 19.57 -8.02 14.18
N ASP A 181 20.85 -8.00 13.75
CA ASP A 181 21.66 -6.79 13.69
C ASP A 181 21.44 -5.94 12.42
N LEU A 182 20.57 -6.39 11.51
CA LEU A 182 20.26 -5.63 10.29
C LEU A 182 19.29 -4.48 10.60
N VAL A 183 19.61 -3.28 10.11
CA VAL A 183 18.64 -2.19 10.02
C VAL A 183 17.63 -2.54 8.93
N TYR A 184 16.39 -2.80 9.32
CA TYR A 184 15.37 -3.36 8.43
C TYR A 184 14.21 -2.44 8.09
N SER A 185 14.12 -1.28 8.73
CA SER A 185 13.09 -0.27 8.47
C SER A 185 13.69 1.11 8.54
N GLY A 186 13.07 2.05 7.83
CA GLY A 186 13.26 3.48 8.05
C GLY A 186 12.45 3.98 9.24
N PRO A 187 12.57 5.27 9.59
CA PRO A 187 11.88 5.85 10.74
C PRO A 187 10.36 5.67 10.67
N LEU A 188 9.76 5.17 11.75
CA LEU A 188 8.31 5.04 11.91
C LEU A 188 7.86 5.92 13.07
N TYR A 189 6.84 6.74 12.87
CA TYR A 189 6.34 7.64 13.92
C TYR A 189 6.03 6.88 15.20
N LYS A 190 6.51 7.40 16.33
CA LYS A 190 6.31 6.82 17.65
C LYS A 190 5.51 7.74 18.57
N SER A 191 5.93 8.98 18.70
CA SER A 191 5.23 9.96 19.54
C SER A 191 5.59 11.39 19.19
N MET A 192 4.72 12.30 19.63
CA MET A 192 4.92 13.73 19.62
C MET A 192 4.92 14.26 21.06
N LYS A 193 5.88 15.13 21.38
CA LYS A 193 5.92 15.92 22.61
C LYS A 193 5.90 17.40 22.26
N VAL A 194 5.11 18.19 22.96
CA VAL A 194 5.12 19.66 22.82
C VAL A 194 6.03 20.27 23.88
N ASP A 195 6.88 21.22 23.45
CA ASP A 195 7.73 22.04 24.32
C ASP A 195 7.69 23.50 23.86
N GLY A 196 6.86 24.32 24.52
CA GLY A 196 6.55 25.67 24.07
C GLY A 196 5.94 25.67 22.66
N SER A 197 6.60 26.36 21.73
CA SER A 197 6.20 26.43 20.31
C SER A 197 6.77 25.30 19.45
N LYS A 198 7.45 24.32 20.05
CA LYS A 198 8.08 23.19 19.34
C LYS A 198 7.24 21.92 19.46
N ALA A 199 7.09 21.21 18.36
CA ALA A 199 6.67 19.80 18.37
C ALA A 199 7.89 18.91 18.15
N ILE A 200 8.19 18.05 19.10
CA ILE A 200 9.32 17.11 19.07
C ILE A 200 8.77 15.74 18.69
N ILE A 201 9.16 15.25 17.52
CA ILE A 201 8.74 13.96 16.97
C ILE A 201 9.81 12.92 17.23
N SER A 202 9.42 11.79 17.83
CA SER A 202 10.27 10.61 17.98
C SER A 202 9.82 9.48 17.05
N PHE A 203 10.78 8.62 16.71
CA PHE A 203 10.56 7.50 15.80
C PHE A 203 11.09 6.20 16.40
N ASP A 204 10.48 5.09 16.04
CA ASP A 204 11.19 3.83 16.00
C ASP A 204 12.09 3.80 14.74
N HIS A 205 13.18 3.02 14.76
CA HIS A 205 14.15 2.96 13.65
C HIS A 205 14.86 4.28 13.30
N ALA A 206 15.09 5.11 14.33
CA ALA A 206 15.63 6.47 14.19
C ALA A 206 17.16 6.59 14.12
N SER A 207 17.92 5.49 14.24
CA SER A 207 19.38 5.56 14.34
C SER A 207 20.01 6.34 13.18
N GLY A 208 20.66 7.45 13.50
CA GLY A 208 21.38 8.30 12.55
C GLY A 208 20.48 8.95 11.51
N LEU A 209 19.39 9.59 11.97
CA LEU A 209 18.53 10.42 11.12
C LEU A 209 19.35 11.38 10.26
N LYS A 210 19.01 11.47 8.97
CA LYS A 210 19.64 12.37 8.02
C LYS A 210 18.67 12.76 6.89
N SER A 211 18.99 13.88 6.25
CA SER A 211 18.43 14.22 4.96
C SER A 211 19.16 13.47 3.85
N ARG A 212 18.45 12.70 3.02
CA ARG A 212 19.08 11.89 1.96
C ARG A 212 19.81 12.72 0.89
N ASP A 213 19.41 13.97 0.72
CA ASP A 213 19.93 14.87 -0.31
C ASP A 213 20.72 16.05 0.27
N GLY A 214 20.97 16.05 1.59
CA GLY A 214 21.70 17.11 2.29
C GLY A 214 20.97 18.45 2.37
N LYS A 215 19.72 18.53 1.90
CA LYS A 215 18.89 19.74 2.00
C LYS A 215 18.07 19.75 3.29
N ASP A 216 17.45 20.89 3.57
CA ASP A 216 16.48 21.01 4.65
C ASP A 216 15.39 19.94 4.54
N LEU A 217 14.91 19.47 5.70
CA LEU A 217 13.87 18.45 5.73
C LEU A 217 12.57 18.97 5.11
N SER A 218 12.00 18.19 4.21
CA SER A 218 10.82 18.57 3.41
C SER A 218 9.54 17.85 3.86
N TRP A 219 8.40 18.38 3.42
CA TRP A 219 7.05 17.81 3.63
C TRP A 219 6.56 17.76 5.08
N TRP A 220 6.91 18.77 5.87
CA TRP A 220 6.43 18.95 7.24
C TRP A 220 5.36 20.04 7.30
N SER A 221 4.23 19.74 7.94
CA SER A 221 3.27 20.76 8.36
C SER A 221 2.92 20.59 9.83
N ILE A 222 2.52 21.70 10.43
CA ILE A 222 2.14 21.80 11.82
C ILE A 222 0.89 22.66 11.92
N SER A 223 0.06 22.38 12.91
CA SER A 223 -1.16 23.11 13.19
C SER A 223 -1.30 23.35 14.69
N GLY A 224 -1.95 24.46 15.06
CA GLY A 224 -2.44 24.69 16.41
C GLY A 224 -3.85 24.14 16.61
N ASP A 225 -4.53 24.59 17.66
CA ASP A 225 -5.91 24.16 17.95
C ASP A 225 -6.94 24.61 16.89
N ASP A 226 -6.55 25.56 16.03
CA ASP A 226 -7.36 26.06 14.90
C ASP A 226 -7.48 25.07 13.73
N LYS A 227 -6.71 23.98 13.77
CA LYS A 227 -6.68 22.92 12.75
C LYS A 227 -6.23 23.38 11.36
N GLN A 228 -5.64 24.57 11.28
CA GLN A 228 -5.06 25.11 10.06
C GLN A 228 -3.61 24.62 9.95
N PHE A 229 -3.34 23.75 8.99
CA PHE A 229 -1.98 23.25 8.76
C PHE A 229 -1.19 24.26 7.94
N VAL A 230 -0.02 24.64 8.45
CA VAL A 230 0.94 25.49 7.74
C VAL A 230 2.23 24.73 7.51
N LYS A 231 2.99 25.11 6.47
CA LYS A 231 4.33 24.58 6.22
C LYS A 231 5.22 24.82 7.44
N ALA A 232 5.97 23.80 7.84
CA ALA A 232 6.83 23.84 9.00
C ALA A 232 8.31 23.66 8.64
N SER A 233 9.18 24.28 9.44
CA SER A 233 10.61 23.98 9.48
C SER A 233 10.83 22.76 10.37
N ALA A 234 11.75 21.89 9.95
CA ALA A 234 12.07 20.65 10.65
C ALA A 234 13.59 20.50 10.79
N LYS A 235 14.05 20.20 12.01
CA LYS A 235 15.47 20.02 12.32
C LYS A 235 15.71 18.72 13.08
N ILE A 236 16.73 17.97 12.69
CA ILE A 236 17.16 16.76 13.40
C ILE A 236 17.91 17.15 14.67
N GLU A 237 17.50 16.59 15.80
CA GLU A 237 18.18 16.72 17.09
C GLU A 237 18.30 15.31 17.71
N GLY A 238 19.48 14.69 17.56
CA GLY A 238 19.69 13.29 17.91
C GLY A 238 18.80 12.35 17.10
N ASP A 239 18.02 11.52 17.79
CA ASP A 239 17.05 10.58 17.20
C ASP A 239 15.64 11.19 17.07
N THR A 240 15.50 12.51 17.20
CA THR A 240 14.22 13.23 17.09
C THR A 240 14.25 14.27 15.99
N VAL A 241 13.07 14.71 15.57
CA VAL A 241 12.90 15.86 14.67
C VAL A 241 12.06 16.91 15.37
N VAL A 242 12.60 18.12 15.47
CA VAL A 242 11.94 19.29 16.07
C VAL A 242 11.28 20.09 14.96
N ILE A 243 9.97 20.29 15.10
CA ILE A 243 9.09 20.96 14.14
C ILE A 243 8.62 22.29 14.71
N THR A 244 8.69 23.34 13.91
CA THR A 244 8.25 24.70 14.25
C THR A 244 7.67 25.40 13.02
N ALA A 245 6.72 26.30 13.20
CA ALA A 245 6.27 27.22 12.14
C ALA A 245 5.99 28.60 12.70
N GLU A 246 6.18 29.63 11.87
CA GLU A 246 5.75 30.98 12.18
C GLU A 246 4.22 31.01 12.41
N GLY A 247 3.76 31.73 13.42
CA GLY A 247 2.34 31.80 13.80
C GLY A 247 1.83 30.65 14.66
N VAL A 248 2.52 29.50 14.74
CA VAL A 248 2.10 28.35 15.57
C VAL A 248 2.84 28.36 16.91
N THR A 249 2.24 28.99 17.92
CA THR A 249 2.84 29.11 19.27
C THR A 249 2.50 27.96 20.20
N LYS A 250 1.45 27.18 19.90
CA LYS A 250 1.01 25.99 20.62
C LYS A 250 0.69 24.87 19.63
N PRO A 251 1.67 24.04 19.26
CA PRO A 251 1.44 22.91 18.38
C PRO A 251 0.39 21.94 18.94
N ALA A 252 -0.63 21.63 18.15
CA ALA A 252 -1.63 20.61 18.44
C ALA A 252 -1.45 19.36 17.55
N ALA A 253 -0.98 19.55 16.30
CA ALA A 253 -0.81 18.46 15.35
C ALA A 253 0.38 18.67 14.40
N VAL A 254 0.99 17.57 13.96
CA VAL A 254 2.01 17.52 12.92
C VAL A 254 1.61 16.50 11.86
N ARG A 255 1.88 16.81 10.59
CA ARG A 255 1.73 15.90 9.46
C ARG A 255 3.01 15.88 8.64
N PHE A 256 3.47 14.68 8.29
CA PHE A 256 4.66 14.43 7.47
C PHE A 256 4.28 13.68 6.20
N GLY A 257 4.67 14.21 5.05
CA GLY A 257 4.37 13.59 3.76
C GLY A 257 2.88 13.51 3.45
N TRP A 258 2.06 14.46 3.89
CA TRP A 258 0.59 14.38 3.79
C TRP A 258 0.04 14.95 2.47
N HIS A 259 0.59 14.47 1.34
CA HIS A 259 0.22 14.91 0.00
C HIS A 259 0.63 13.85 -1.04
N GLN A 260 -0.16 13.62 -2.09
CA GLN A 260 0.09 12.58 -3.10
C GLN A 260 1.41 12.73 -3.88
N LEU A 261 1.94 13.96 -3.91
CA LEU A 261 3.23 14.30 -4.53
C LEU A 261 4.40 14.28 -3.54
N ALA A 262 4.18 13.83 -2.31
CA ALA A 262 5.20 13.89 -1.28
C ALA A 262 6.35 12.91 -1.57
N GLU A 263 7.55 13.46 -1.76
CA GLU A 263 8.81 12.71 -1.87
C GLU A 263 9.77 13.12 -0.73
N PRO A 264 9.45 12.88 0.56
CA PRO A 264 10.17 13.46 1.69
C PRO A 264 11.57 12.91 1.85
N ASN A 265 12.53 13.75 2.22
CA ASN A 265 13.97 13.42 2.28
C ASN A 265 14.49 12.88 3.62
N LEU A 266 13.64 12.69 4.64
CA LEU A 266 14.06 12.11 5.92
C LEU A 266 14.33 10.60 5.79
N THR A 267 15.53 10.19 6.16
CA THR A 267 15.99 8.79 6.20
C THR A 267 16.74 8.53 7.51
N ASN A 268 17.01 7.26 7.81
CA ASN A 268 17.97 6.89 8.85
C ASN A 268 19.37 6.62 8.25
N SER A 269 20.32 6.17 9.08
CA SER A 269 21.70 5.95 8.65
C SER A 269 21.86 4.89 7.56
N ALA A 270 20.87 4.01 7.40
CA ALA A 270 20.82 2.96 6.38
C ALA A 270 20.12 3.38 5.08
N ASP A 271 19.86 4.68 4.91
CA ASP A 271 19.18 5.26 3.73
C ASP A 271 17.76 4.70 3.51
N LEU A 272 17.11 4.26 4.59
CA LEU A 272 15.71 3.84 4.56
C LEU A 272 14.80 5.03 4.90
N PRO A 273 13.79 5.34 4.06
CA PRO A 273 12.95 6.52 4.22
C PRO A 273 11.98 6.41 5.39
N ALA A 274 11.68 7.56 5.99
CA ALA A 274 10.63 7.68 6.99
C ALA A 274 9.24 7.50 6.36
N SER A 275 8.36 6.78 7.04
CA SER A 275 6.95 6.65 6.65
C SER A 275 6.22 7.98 6.82
N PRO A 276 5.38 8.41 5.87
CA PRO A 276 4.36 9.45 6.12
C PRO A 276 3.48 9.11 7.32
N PHE A 277 3.02 10.13 8.04
CA PHE A 277 2.16 9.99 9.21
C PHE A 277 1.44 11.31 9.55
N ARG A 278 0.45 11.21 10.46
CA ARG A 278 -0.16 12.33 11.17
C ARG A 278 -0.19 12.08 12.67
N THR A 279 -0.30 13.13 13.48
CA THR A 279 -0.47 13.04 14.93
C THR A 279 -1.89 13.37 15.40
N ASP A 280 -2.72 13.93 14.51
CA ASP A 280 -4.12 14.21 14.79
C ASP A 280 -5.04 13.02 14.48
N THR A 281 -6.27 13.09 14.99
CA THR A 281 -7.37 12.17 14.66
C THR A 281 -8.54 12.94 14.03
N TRP A 282 -8.26 14.08 13.40
CA TRP A 282 -9.31 14.95 12.87
C TRP A 282 -9.84 14.39 11.55
N THR A 283 -11.13 14.60 11.28
CA THR A 283 -11.73 14.24 9.99
C THR A 283 -11.19 15.18 8.92
N ASP A 284 -10.58 14.63 7.87
CA ASP A 284 -9.70 15.31 6.91
C ASP A 284 -10.39 16.31 5.95
N ALA A 285 -11.57 16.83 6.29
CA ALA A 285 -12.39 17.64 5.39
C ALA A 285 -12.00 19.12 5.29
N GLU A 286 -11.06 19.65 6.08
CA GLU A 286 -10.84 21.11 6.08
C GLU A 286 -9.48 21.61 5.61
N ASN A 287 -8.36 20.88 5.70
CA ASN A 287 -7.06 21.46 5.33
C ASN A 287 -6.08 20.42 4.78
N ALA A 288 -6.09 20.22 3.47
CA ALA A 288 -4.92 19.75 2.76
C ALA A 288 -3.86 20.85 2.78
N PHE A 289 -2.60 20.47 2.99
CA PHE A 289 -1.39 21.31 2.93
C PHE A 289 -1.51 22.49 1.92
N PRO A 290 -1.17 23.74 2.28
CA PRO A 290 -1.09 24.84 1.31
C PRO A 290 0.02 24.63 0.27
#